data_AF-A0A3D3UXU5-F1
#
_entry.id   AF-A0A3D3UXU5-F1
#
_cell.length_a   1.000
_cell.length_b   1.000
_cell.length_c   1.000
_cell.angle_alpha   90.00
_cell.angle_beta   90.00
_cell.angle_gamma   90.00
#
_symmetry.space_group_name_H-M   'P 1'
#
loop_
_entity.id
_entity.type
_entity.pdbx_description
1 polymer ?
#
loop_
_entity_poly.entity_id
_entity_poly.type
_entity_poly.pdbx_seq_one_letter_code
_entity_poly.pdbx_strand_id
1 'polypeptide(L)'
;NGFGKGSLLAALVLFGKITAPSEAAAAQVSVTAAATKVGLAAGIAGLATSKTAIVSLTAAGALTAGTVVMKSGPLNQGAESPQPSLTSTQNIGQAGQSGNTSQEFWYHFPQSPADPMMLMAKSGTVGDKSYWKILQDERANYYYNNKRLYINNYRMWSRDLSVQKLPTDNPKLTEFICRVEGSKNNIKHVTPRGKGLLVVATRDENDDNELWVTRHSNVLEEDYFQSNWLATAKTFDNRDEMHKRGWTYFRVAGQVNGRNVTGTGRIPFVNLTSKRYGPWLKLQVGSLSIIDTYNEAYISQRSSTELKTYKGGSFFKGLCRPWMGLHTIDTVRRDAAEQRIWFETRYTQDNQFAEVELTHENTKIVYKIDLETDVIDEITFSTDQDETGNLKFSYLQSVNGVSAEFVPPGRP
;
A
#
# COMPACT_ATOMS: atom_id res chain seq x y z
N ASN A 1 -14.79 -9.27 -15.62
CA ASN A 1 -14.63 -10.45 -14.74
C ASN A 1 -13.64 -10.12 -13.64
N GLY A 2 -14.16 -9.50 -12.57
CA GLY A 2 -13.36 -9.02 -11.44
C GLY A 2 -13.15 -10.13 -10.42
N PHE A 3 -11.90 -10.35 -10.04
CA PHE A 3 -11.55 -11.29 -8.97
C PHE A 3 -12.11 -10.79 -7.64
N GLY A 4 -13.04 -11.56 -7.06
CA GLY A 4 -13.73 -11.23 -5.82
C GLY A 4 -12.99 -11.73 -4.59
N LYS A 5 -13.13 -10.98 -3.48
CA LYS A 5 -13.08 -11.38 -2.05
C LYS A 5 -11.96 -12.30 -1.53
N GLY A 6 -11.02 -12.76 -2.36
CA GLY A 6 -10.29 -13.99 -2.10
C GLY A 6 -8.78 -13.85 -1.94
N SER A 7 -8.12 -12.77 -2.36
CA SER A 7 -6.64 -12.70 -2.32
C SER A 7 -6.09 -12.08 -1.04
N LEU A 8 -6.65 -10.95 -0.59
CA LEU A 8 -6.35 -10.42 0.75
C LEU A 8 -6.97 -11.32 1.81
N LEU A 9 -8.19 -11.82 1.58
CA LEU A 9 -8.81 -12.78 2.48
C LEU A 9 -8.09 -14.12 2.44
N ALA A 10 -7.50 -14.57 1.32
CA ALA A 10 -6.59 -15.72 1.35
C ALA A 10 -5.28 -15.35 2.05
N ALA A 11 -4.72 -14.15 1.92
CA ALA A 11 -3.57 -13.78 2.75
C ALA A 11 -3.96 -13.82 4.23
N LEU A 12 -5.05 -13.17 4.65
CA LEU A 12 -5.57 -13.12 6.02
C LEU A 12 -6.05 -14.48 6.56
N VAL A 13 -6.66 -15.33 5.74
CA VAL A 13 -7.13 -16.68 6.10
C VAL A 13 -6.01 -17.69 6.01
N LEU A 14 -5.07 -17.56 5.08
CA LEU A 14 -3.84 -18.37 5.06
C LEU A 14 -2.97 -17.97 6.25
N PHE A 15 -2.84 -16.67 6.57
CA PHE A 15 -2.21 -16.18 7.80
C PHE A 15 -2.98 -16.73 9.01
N GLY A 16 -4.29 -16.51 9.14
CA GLY A 16 -5.13 -17.02 10.22
C GLY A 16 -5.14 -18.55 10.38
N LYS A 17 -4.98 -19.32 9.29
CA LYS A 17 -4.85 -20.79 9.34
C LYS A 17 -3.42 -21.26 9.61
N ILE A 18 -2.41 -20.53 9.17
CA ILE A 18 -1.00 -20.78 9.50
C ILE A 18 -0.72 -20.43 10.97
N THR A 19 -1.48 -19.50 11.54
CA THR A 19 -1.33 -18.97 12.90
C THR A 19 -2.31 -19.56 13.91
N ALA A 20 -3.02 -20.65 13.62
CA ALA A 20 -3.93 -21.23 14.61
C ALA A 20 -3.17 -22.10 15.64
N PRO A 21 -3.42 -21.96 16.96
CA PRO A 21 -2.69 -22.68 18.02
C PRO A 21 -2.97 -24.18 18.08
N SER A 22 -3.98 -24.65 17.34
CA SER A 22 -4.31 -26.08 17.19
C SER A 22 -5.09 -26.33 15.89
N GLU A 23 -5.15 -27.60 15.43
CA GLU A 23 -5.99 -28.00 14.29
C GLU A 23 -7.48 -27.66 14.51
N ALA A 24 -7.95 -27.69 15.77
CA ALA A 24 -9.31 -27.31 16.13
C ALA A 24 -9.55 -25.80 15.98
N ALA A 25 -8.57 -24.96 16.32
CA ALA A 25 -8.62 -23.52 16.09
C ALA A 25 -8.52 -23.19 14.58
N ALA A 26 -7.72 -23.93 13.82
CA ALA A 26 -7.62 -23.81 12.36
C ALA A 26 -8.95 -24.17 11.66
N ALA A 27 -9.72 -25.09 12.25
CA ALA A 27 -11.05 -25.48 11.79
C ALA A 27 -12.15 -24.44 12.12
N GLN A 28 -11.96 -23.63 13.17
CA GLN A 28 -12.87 -22.54 13.53
C GLN A 28 -12.67 -21.27 12.67
N VAL A 29 -11.49 -21.09 12.05
CA VAL A 29 -11.28 -20.15 10.94
C VAL A 29 -11.97 -20.69 9.68
N SER A 30 -13.30 -20.73 9.74
CA SER A 30 -14.16 -21.24 8.67
C SER A 30 -14.71 -20.08 7.85
N VAL A 31 -14.51 -20.14 6.54
CA VAL A 31 -15.34 -19.35 5.61
C VAL A 31 -16.71 -20.01 5.64
N THR A 32 -17.70 -19.40 6.28
CA THR A 32 -19.09 -19.89 6.20
C THR A 32 -19.50 -20.01 4.74
N ALA A 33 -20.17 -21.09 4.37
CA ALA A 33 -20.59 -21.36 2.99
C ALA A 33 -21.48 -20.27 2.35
N ALA A 34 -21.96 -19.30 3.13
CA ALA A 34 -22.61 -18.10 2.64
C ALA A 34 -21.65 -17.10 1.96
N ALA A 35 -20.36 -17.09 2.33
CA ALA A 35 -19.32 -16.26 1.74
C ALA A 35 -18.77 -16.81 0.40
N THR A 36 -19.06 -18.06 0.05
CA THR A 36 -18.58 -18.75 -1.16
C THR A 36 -19.56 -18.76 -2.34
N LYS A 37 -20.62 -17.93 -2.33
CA LYS A 37 -21.65 -17.92 -3.40
C LYS A 37 -21.17 -17.48 -4.80
N VAL A 38 -19.87 -17.36 -5.03
CA VAL A 38 -19.28 -17.19 -6.36
C VAL A 38 -18.12 -18.19 -6.53
N GLY A 39 -18.45 -19.41 -6.97
CA GLY A 39 -17.52 -20.33 -7.64
C GLY A 39 -16.38 -20.96 -6.84
N LEU A 40 -16.52 -21.19 -5.53
CA LEU A 40 -15.58 -21.98 -4.73
C LEU A 40 -16.15 -23.39 -4.50
N ALA A 41 -15.74 -24.35 -5.31
CA ALA A 41 -15.90 -25.76 -4.96
C ALA A 41 -14.91 -26.11 -3.82
N ALA A 42 -15.42 -26.88 -2.86
CA ALA A 42 -14.82 -27.21 -1.58
C ALA A 42 -13.46 -27.94 -1.69
N GLY A 43 -12.60 -27.73 -0.68
CA GLY A 43 -11.33 -28.45 -0.58
C GLY A 43 -10.46 -28.07 0.62
N ILE A 44 -11.05 -27.92 1.82
CA ILE A 44 -10.30 -28.00 3.09
C ILE A 44 -11.05 -28.94 4.04
N ALA A 45 -11.40 -30.12 3.52
CA ALA A 45 -11.81 -31.26 4.32
C ALA A 45 -10.93 -32.42 3.88
N GLY A 46 -9.87 -32.69 4.65
CA GLY A 46 -8.95 -33.80 4.40
C GLY A 46 -7.47 -33.44 4.46
N LEU A 47 -6.98 -33.00 5.62
CA LEU A 47 -5.58 -33.26 5.99
C LEU A 47 -5.60 -33.85 7.39
N ALA A 48 -5.91 -35.15 7.45
CA ALA A 48 -5.65 -35.97 8.60
C ALA A 48 -4.18 -36.40 8.53
N THR A 49 -3.39 -36.10 9.56
CA THR A 49 -2.22 -36.94 9.90
C THR A 49 -2.31 -37.35 11.37
N SER A 50 -2.59 -38.63 11.51
CA SER A 50 -2.82 -39.47 12.68
C SER A 50 -1.81 -39.40 13.85
N LYS A 51 -2.39 -39.36 15.06
CA LYS A 51 -2.13 -40.11 16.31
C LYS A 51 -0.71 -40.22 16.88
N THR A 52 -0.50 -39.57 18.03
CA THR A 52 0.04 -40.04 19.34
C THR A 52 0.50 -38.79 20.12
N ALA A 53 0.39 -38.58 21.43
CA ALA A 53 -0.15 -39.27 22.59
C ALA A 53 -0.08 -38.22 23.76
N ILE A 54 -1.17 -38.04 24.53
CA ILE A 54 -1.28 -37.77 26.00
C ILE A 54 -0.41 -36.57 26.56
N VAL A 55 -0.87 -35.60 27.36
CA VAL A 55 -1.56 -35.66 28.66
C VAL A 55 -2.18 -34.30 29.01
N SER A 56 -3.35 -34.38 29.66
CA SER A 56 -4.12 -33.34 30.34
C SER A 56 -3.35 -32.51 31.36
N LEU A 57 -3.74 -31.24 31.58
CA LEU A 57 -3.90 -30.74 32.95
C LEU A 57 -5.01 -29.67 33.04
N THR A 58 -5.77 -29.79 34.12
CA THR A 58 -7.04 -29.17 34.44
C THR A 58 -6.86 -27.86 35.22
N ALA A 59 -7.82 -26.94 35.04
CA ALA A 59 -8.22 -25.75 35.81
C ALA A 59 -7.50 -25.36 37.13
N ALA A 60 -7.19 -24.06 37.30
CA ALA A 60 -7.92 -23.10 38.18
C ALA A 60 -7.10 -21.83 38.51
N GLY A 61 -7.73 -20.65 38.33
CA GLY A 61 -7.68 -19.43 39.15
C GLY A 61 -6.36 -18.76 39.54
N ALA A 62 -6.19 -17.48 39.17
CA ALA A 62 -6.17 -16.33 40.09
C ALA A 62 -5.93 -15.00 39.34
N LEU A 63 -6.75 -14.00 39.66
CA LEU A 63 -6.55 -12.60 39.30
C LEU A 63 -5.27 -12.06 39.95
N THR A 64 -4.35 -11.50 39.18
CA THR A 64 -3.39 -10.52 39.67
C THR A 64 -3.23 -9.41 38.62
N ALA A 65 -3.63 -8.20 39.01
CA ALA A 65 -3.34 -6.98 38.28
C ALA A 65 -1.84 -6.69 38.37
N GLY A 66 -1.18 -6.57 37.22
CA GLY A 66 0.21 -6.14 37.12
C GLY A 66 0.36 -5.15 35.99
N THR A 67 0.49 -3.86 36.31
CA THR A 67 0.90 -2.82 35.38
C THR A 67 2.35 -3.05 34.97
N VAL A 68 2.60 -3.37 33.70
CA VAL A 68 3.95 -3.38 33.15
C VAL A 68 4.28 -1.98 32.64
N VAL A 69 5.14 -1.29 33.39
CA VAL A 69 5.85 -0.10 32.90
C VAL A 69 6.97 -0.58 31.97
N MET A 70 6.86 -0.29 30.67
CA MET A 70 7.98 -0.50 29.75
C MET A 70 9.11 0.46 30.10
N LYS A 71 10.22 -0.08 30.60
CA LYS A 71 11.45 0.66 30.86
C LYS A 71 12.35 0.52 29.63
N SER A 72 12.45 1.59 28.83
CA SER A 72 13.42 1.69 27.75
C SER A 72 14.84 1.61 28.31
N GLY A 73 15.60 0.59 27.90
CA GLY A 73 17.02 0.44 28.23
C GLY A 73 17.92 1.32 27.36
N PRO A 74 19.17 1.59 27.79
CA PRO A 74 19.98 2.67 27.25
C PRO A 74 20.61 2.34 25.89
N LEU A 75 20.53 3.33 25.00
CA LEU A 75 21.19 3.36 23.70
C LEU A 75 22.70 3.59 23.92
N ASN A 76 23.54 2.60 23.59
CA ASN A 76 24.98 2.82 23.48
C ASN A 76 25.28 3.64 22.23
N GLN A 77 25.84 4.82 22.46
CA GLN A 77 26.36 5.73 21.46
C GLN A 77 27.66 5.17 20.86
N GLY A 78 27.66 4.98 19.55
CA GLY A 78 28.85 4.87 18.71
C GLY A 78 28.59 5.71 17.49
N ALA A 79 29.12 6.93 17.49
CA ALA A 79 28.84 7.97 16.52
C ALA A 79 29.51 7.70 15.17
N GLU A 80 28.71 7.76 14.10
CA GLU A 80 29.11 8.41 12.85
C GLU A 80 28.02 9.45 12.51
N SER A 81 28.49 10.63 12.11
CA SER A 81 27.81 11.93 12.16
C SER A 81 26.40 11.97 11.54
N PRO A 82 25.40 12.62 12.19
CA PRO A 82 24.12 12.86 11.56
C PRO A 82 24.28 13.92 10.46
N GLN A 83 23.92 13.56 9.23
CA GLN A 83 23.57 14.57 8.22
C GLN A 83 22.40 15.41 8.78
N PRO A 84 22.38 16.74 8.53
CA PRO A 84 21.39 17.61 9.13
C PRO A 84 20.00 17.19 8.69
N SER A 85 19.17 16.83 9.67
CA SER A 85 17.75 16.60 9.56
C SER A 85 17.12 17.84 8.92
N LEU A 86 16.84 17.76 7.62
CA LEU A 86 16.06 18.79 6.95
C LEU A 86 14.65 18.70 7.52
N THR A 87 14.32 19.70 8.33
CA THR A 87 12.96 20.09 8.72
C THR A 87 12.13 20.36 7.46
N SER A 88 11.69 19.28 6.81
CA SER A 88 10.84 19.26 5.60
C SER A 88 9.35 19.23 5.96
N THR A 89 9.01 19.12 7.24
CA THR A 89 7.65 19.06 7.80
C THR A 89 6.80 20.32 7.59
N GLN A 90 7.28 21.33 6.86
CA GLN A 90 6.55 22.59 6.68
C GLN A 90 6.04 22.92 5.27
N ASN A 91 6.32 22.15 4.20
CA ASN A 91 5.94 22.65 2.85
C ASN A 91 5.32 21.69 1.84
N ILE A 92 5.13 20.39 2.10
CA ILE A 92 4.81 19.50 0.98
C ILE A 92 3.75 18.47 1.40
N GLY A 93 2.59 18.57 0.73
CA GLY A 93 1.31 17.99 1.15
C GLY A 93 0.16 19.01 1.22
N GLN A 94 0.33 20.24 0.72
CA GLN A 94 -0.71 21.28 0.76
C GLN A 94 -1.83 21.07 -0.29
N ALA A 95 -2.53 19.93 -0.23
CA ALA A 95 -3.96 19.93 -0.51
C ALA A 95 -4.67 20.21 0.82
N GLY A 96 -4.76 21.48 1.20
CA GLY A 96 -5.38 21.89 2.47
C GLY A 96 -4.92 23.25 2.97
N GLN A 97 -5.62 24.29 2.49
CA GLN A 97 -5.75 25.65 3.04
C GLN A 97 -4.52 26.59 3.03
N SER A 98 -4.51 27.55 2.10
CA SER A 98 -4.97 28.93 2.38
C SER A 98 -5.05 29.73 1.08
N GLY A 99 -6.22 30.29 0.76
CA GLY A 99 -6.47 31.12 -0.42
C GLY A 99 -7.73 30.70 -1.18
N ASN A 100 -8.58 31.69 -1.46
CA ASN A 100 -9.83 31.63 -2.23
C ASN A 100 -9.62 31.19 -3.70
N THR A 101 -9.10 29.98 -3.92
CA THR A 101 -8.80 29.50 -5.28
C THR A 101 -9.30 28.08 -5.47
N SER A 102 -10.08 27.89 -6.54
CA SER A 102 -10.54 26.58 -6.98
C SER A 102 -9.37 25.64 -7.29
N GLN A 103 -9.56 24.36 -6.97
CA GLN A 103 -8.58 23.32 -7.23
C GLN A 103 -9.04 22.46 -8.40
N GLU A 104 -8.10 22.10 -9.28
CA GLU A 104 -8.39 21.25 -10.44
C GLU A 104 -7.50 20.01 -10.41
N PHE A 105 -8.13 18.83 -10.56
CA PHE A 105 -7.51 17.51 -10.55
C PHE A 105 -7.69 16.82 -11.90
N TRP A 106 -6.61 16.28 -12.45
CA TRP A 106 -6.58 15.58 -13.72
C TRP A 106 -6.11 14.17 -13.48
N TYR A 107 -6.97 13.19 -13.73
CA TYR A 107 -6.68 11.77 -13.61
C TYR A 107 -6.57 11.18 -15.01
N HIS A 108 -5.37 10.78 -15.39
CA HIS A 108 -5.12 10.16 -16.69
C HIS A 108 -4.78 8.68 -16.53
N PHE A 109 -5.52 7.84 -17.25
CA PHE A 109 -5.38 6.40 -17.28
C PHE A 109 -4.99 5.98 -18.70
N PRO A 110 -3.68 5.82 -19.00
CA PRO A 110 -3.20 5.57 -20.36
C PRO A 110 -3.74 4.25 -20.94
N GLN A 111 -3.75 3.18 -20.13
CA GLN A 111 -4.18 1.85 -20.59
C GLN A 111 -5.56 1.48 -20.06
N SER A 112 -5.76 1.50 -18.74
CA SER A 112 -7.05 1.28 -18.10
C SER A 112 -7.02 1.77 -16.65
N PRO A 113 -8.17 1.87 -15.95
CA PRO A 113 -8.19 2.18 -14.52
C PRO A 113 -7.62 1.10 -13.59
N ALA A 114 -7.28 -0.08 -14.13
CA ALA A 114 -6.55 -1.11 -13.39
C ALA A 114 -5.02 -1.01 -13.60
N ASP A 115 -4.57 -0.08 -14.44
CA ASP A 115 -3.17 0.20 -14.76
C ASP A 115 -2.70 1.50 -14.09
N PRO A 116 -1.39 1.81 -14.13
CA PRO A 116 -0.85 3.04 -13.56
C PRO A 116 -1.58 4.32 -14.01
N MET A 117 -1.92 5.15 -13.04
CA MET A 117 -2.57 6.45 -13.22
C MET A 117 -1.56 7.60 -13.10
N MET A 118 -1.74 8.64 -13.91
CA MET A 118 -1.00 9.90 -13.81
C MET A 118 -1.91 10.97 -13.23
N LEU A 119 -1.37 11.79 -12.33
CA LEU A 119 -2.11 12.82 -11.63
C LEU A 119 -1.54 14.21 -11.91
N MET A 120 -2.40 15.17 -12.22
CA MET A 120 -2.08 16.59 -12.04
C MET A 120 -3.06 17.18 -11.05
N ALA A 121 -2.56 17.95 -10.09
CA ALA A 121 -3.39 18.80 -9.24
C ALA A 121 -2.84 20.22 -9.30
N LYS A 122 -3.70 21.22 -9.39
CA LYS A 122 -3.27 22.63 -9.41
C LYS A 122 -4.29 23.53 -8.73
N SER A 123 -3.81 24.68 -8.26
CA SER A 123 -4.63 25.74 -7.68
C SER A 123 -4.09 27.09 -8.15
N GLY A 124 -4.99 28.05 -8.39
CA GLY A 124 -4.65 29.39 -8.89
C GLY A 124 -4.20 29.42 -10.35
N THR A 125 -3.76 30.60 -10.82
CA THR A 125 -3.31 30.81 -12.21
C THR A 125 -1.80 30.92 -12.30
N VAL A 126 -1.20 30.38 -13.37
CA VAL A 126 0.24 30.47 -13.60
C VAL A 126 0.70 31.94 -13.58
N GLY A 127 1.64 32.26 -12.70
CA GLY A 127 2.13 33.63 -12.49
C GLY A 127 1.68 34.25 -11.17
N ASP A 128 0.60 33.73 -10.57
CA ASP A 128 0.13 34.15 -9.26
C ASP A 128 1.06 33.65 -8.14
N LYS A 129 1.19 34.42 -7.06
CA LYS A 129 1.99 34.03 -5.89
C LYS A 129 1.45 32.81 -5.16
N SER A 130 0.15 32.54 -5.26
CA SER A 130 -0.54 31.39 -4.66
C SER A 130 -0.59 30.16 -5.58
N TYR A 131 -0.05 30.26 -6.80
CA TYR A 131 -0.08 29.15 -7.74
C TYR A 131 0.80 28.00 -7.29
N TRP A 132 0.21 26.81 -7.24
CA TRP A 132 0.94 25.57 -7.08
C TRP A 132 0.44 24.51 -8.06
N LYS A 133 1.33 23.57 -8.40
CA LYS A 133 1.03 22.43 -9.26
C LYS A 133 1.75 21.18 -8.74
N ILE A 134 1.01 20.10 -8.59
CA ILE A 134 1.53 18.75 -8.43
C ILE A 134 1.40 18.05 -9.79
N LEU A 135 2.47 17.39 -10.24
CA LEU A 135 2.46 16.53 -11.41
C LEU A 135 3.08 15.20 -11.03
N GLN A 136 2.35 14.11 -11.24
CA GLN A 136 2.82 12.74 -11.06
C GLN A 136 2.69 12.05 -12.40
N ASP A 137 3.81 11.99 -13.12
CA ASP A 137 3.88 11.39 -14.45
C ASP A 137 4.53 10.00 -14.40
N GLU A 138 4.85 9.43 -15.57
CA GLU A 138 5.45 8.09 -15.61
C GLU A 138 6.89 8.06 -15.05
N ARG A 139 7.53 9.21 -14.80
CA ARG A 139 8.95 9.35 -14.48
C ARG A 139 9.21 9.77 -13.04
N ALA A 140 8.41 10.70 -12.49
CA ALA A 140 8.64 11.21 -11.14
C ALA A 140 7.40 11.93 -10.56
N ASN A 141 7.55 12.37 -9.31
CA ASN A 141 6.59 13.18 -8.59
C ASN A 141 7.15 14.60 -8.43
N TYR A 142 6.46 15.57 -9.00
CA TYR A 142 6.87 16.97 -9.02
C TYR A 142 5.91 17.81 -8.19
N TYR A 143 6.46 18.78 -7.47
CA TYR A 143 5.72 19.85 -6.82
C TYR A 143 6.31 21.19 -7.23
N TYR A 144 5.49 22.06 -7.80
CA TYR A 144 5.87 23.39 -8.22
C TYR A 144 5.12 24.43 -7.39
N ASN A 145 5.86 25.37 -6.79
CA ASN A 145 5.30 26.50 -6.07
C ASN A 145 6.31 27.67 -6.10
N ASN A 146 5.82 28.89 -6.35
CA ASN A 146 6.62 30.11 -6.27
C ASN A 146 7.98 30.03 -7.00
N LYS A 147 7.95 29.58 -8.27
CA LYS A 147 9.14 29.38 -9.12
C LYS A 147 10.16 28.37 -8.57
N ARG A 148 9.75 27.48 -7.67
CA ARG A 148 10.57 26.37 -7.18
C ARG A 148 9.91 25.07 -7.62
N LEU A 149 10.72 24.20 -8.22
CA LEU A 149 10.32 22.86 -8.64
C LEU A 149 11.00 21.87 -7.70
N TYR A 150 10.22 21.04 -7.03
CA TYR A 150 10.69 19.96 -6.18
C TYR A 150 10.40 18.63 -6.86
N ILE A 151 11.39 17.75 -6.90
CA ILE A 151 11.22 16.35 -7.32
C ILE A 151 11.33 15.50 -6.06
N ASN A 152 10.27 14.78 -5.72
CA ASN A 152 10.15 14.07 -4.45
C ASN A 152 10.03 12.56 -4.66
N ASN A 153 10.39 11.80 -3.62
CA ASN A 153 10.20 10.35 -3.54
C ASN A 153 8.71 9.97 -3.64
N TYR A 154 7.88 10.74 -2.95
CA TYR A 154 6.50 10.40 -2.64
C TYR A 154 5.47 10.96 -3.62
N ARG A 155 4.34 10.28 -3.63
CA ARG A 155 3.10 10.68 -4.30
C ARG A 155 2.27 11.63 -3.46
N MET A 156 1.30 12.29 -4.07
CA MET A 156 0.36 13.09 -3.32
C MET A 156 -0.44 12.22 -2.34
N TRP A 157 -0.58 12.67 -1.09
CA TRP A 157 -1.55 12.18 -0.11
C TRP A 157 -2.25 13.38 0.54
N SER A 158 -3.43 13.15 1.12
CA SER A 158 -4.16 14.20 1.83
C SER A 158 -3.58 14.45 3.22
N ARG A 159 -3.38 15.72 3.58
CA ARG A 159 -2.82 16.10 4.89
C ARG A 159 -3.69 15.68 6.07
N ASP A 160 -5.00 15.69 5.90
CA ASP A 160 -5.96 15.21 6.90
C ASP A 160 -6.08 13.67 6.94
N LEU A 161 -5.21 12.98 6.20
CA LEU A 161 -5.23 11.53 6.02
C LEU A 161 -6.54 11.02 5.42
N SER A 162 -7.30 11.85 4.70
CA SER A 162 -8.37 11.32 3.85
C SER A 162 -7.79 10.44 2.73
N VAL A 163 -8.54 9.40 2.37
CA VAL A 163 -8.25 8.48 1.28
C VAL A 163 -8.52 9.18 -0.04
N GLN A 164 -7.53 9.15 -0.93
CA GLN A 164 -7.71 9.64 -2.28
C GLN A 164 -8.72 8.74 -3.02
N LYS A 165 -9.93 9.27 -3.19
CA LYS A 165 -11.00 8.69 -4.00
C LYS A 165 -10.76 9.06 -5.46
N LEU A 166 -10.91 8.09 -6.37
CA LEU A 166 -10.75 8.30 -7.81
C LEU A 166 -12.12 8.34 -8.48
N PRO A 167 -12.31 9.16 -9.53
CA PRO A 167 -13.57 9.23 -10.26
C PRO A 167 -13.95 7.90 -10.92
N THR A 168 -12.99 7.03 -11.20
CA THR A 168 -13.20 5.70 -11.79
C THR A 168 -13.48 4.60 -10.76
N ASP A 169 -13.50 4.93 -9.46
CA ASP A 169 -13.72 3.95 -8.40
C ASP A 169 -15.07 3.28 -8.53
N ASN A 170 -15.12 1.99 -8.17
CA ASN A 170 -16.39 1.30 -8.02
C ASN A 170 -17.24 2.07 -6.98
N PRO A 171 -18.51 2.42 -7.26
CA PRO A 171 -19.34 3.14 -6.30
C PRO A 171 -19.42 2.48 -4.92
N LYS A 172 -19.39 1.13 -4.85
CA LYS A 172 -19.37 0.37 -3.59
C LYS A 172 -18.07 0.53 -2.80
N LEU A 173 -16.95 0.71 -3.50
CA LEU A 173 -15.65 1.00 -2.88
C LEU A 173 -15.69 2.40 -2.28
N THR A 174 -16.12 3.40 -3.05
CA THR A 174 -16.24 4.79 -2.59
C THR A 174 -17.19 4.93 -1.41
N GLU A 175 -18.34 4.27 -1.45
CA GLU A 175 -19.31 4.25 -0.35
C GLU A 175 -18.70 3.66 0.93
N PHE A 176 -17.97 2.56 0.82
CA PHE A 176 -17.29 1.95 1.97
C PHE A 176 -16.24 2.88 2.57
N ILE A 177 -15.40 3.50 1.73
CA ILE A 177 -14.39 4.49 2.18
C ILE A 177 -15.08 5.66 2.90
N CYS A 178 -16.14 6.23 2.31
CA CYS A 178 -16.88 7.33 2.91
C CYS A 178 -17.48 6.96 4.27
N ARG A 179 -18.00 5.73 4.41
CA ARG A 179 -18.52 5.21 5.67
C ARG A 179 -17.43 5.08 6.75
N VAL A 180 -16.25 4.58 6.38
CA VAL A 180 -15.11 4.46 7.30
C VAL A 180 -14.63 5.84 7.77
N GLU A 181 -14.55 6.80 6.86
CA GLU A 181 -14.08 8.16 7.16
C GLU A 181 -15.14 9.07 7.81
N GLY A 182 -16.41 8.64 7.87
CA GLY A 182 -17.52 9.51 8.22
C GLY A 182 -17.69 10.70 7.25
N SER A 183 -17.23 10.55 6.01
CA SER A 183 -17.23 11.61 4.99
C SER A 183 -18.36 11.45 3.98
N LYS A 184 -18.73 12.53 3.27
CA LYS A 184 -19.67 12.46 2.14
C LYS A 184 -18.94 12.07 0.85
N ASN A 185 -19.64 11.39 -0.05
CA ASN A 185 -19.12 11.16 -1.39
C ASN A 185 -19.30 12.41 -2.25
N ASN A 186 -18.20 13.12 -2.48
CA ASN A 186 -18.16 14.36 -3.26
C ASN A 186 -17.57 14.14 -4.66
N ILE A 187 -17.48 12.88 -5.12
CA ILE A 187 -16.89 12.52 -6.41
C ILE A 187 -17.95 11.85 -7.29
N LYS A 188 -18.21 12.46 -8.46
CA LYS A 188 -19.06 11.86 -9.48
C LYS A 188 -18.35 10.67 -10.11
N HIS A 189 -19.01 9.51 -10.10
CA HIS A 189 -18.47 8.30 -10.70
C HIS A 189 -18.45 8.40 -12.23
N VAL A 190 -17.36 7.90 -12.82
CA VAL A 190 -17.12 7.81 -14.25
C VAL A 190 -16.89 6.35 -14.61
N THR A 191 -17.76 5.80 -15.44
CA THR A 191 -17.59 4.42 -15.90
C THR A 191 -16.34 4.32 -16.79
N PRO A 192 -15.35 3.47 -16.44
CA PRO A 192 -14.18 3.20 -17.26
C PRO A 192 -14.56 2.73 -18.68
N ARG A 193 -14.10 3.42 -19.73
CA ARG A 193 -14.29 2.95 -21.12
C ARG A 193 -13.10 3.33 -22.01
N GLY A 194 -12.50 2.33 -22.63
CA GLY A 194 -11.40 2.50 -23.60
C GLY A 194 -10.05 2.78 -22.94
N LYS A 195 -9.03 2.99 -23.79
CA LYS A 195 -7.69 3.45 -23.42
C LYS A 195 -7.65 4.99 -23.41
N GLY A 196 -6.62 5.57 -22.78
CA GLY A 196 -6.37 7.02 -22.79
C GLY A 196 -7.45 7.84 -22.09
N LEU A 197 -8.02 7.33 -21.00
CA LEU A 197 -9.08 8.04 -20.28
C LEU A 197 -8.49 9.21 -19.49
N LEU A 198 -8.88 10.44 -19.81
CA LEU A 198 -8.65 11.62 -18.98
C LEU A 198 -9.95 12.04 -18.30
N VAL A 199 -9.90 12.20 -16.99
CA VAL A 199 -10.95 12.80 -16.16
C VAL A 199 -10.40 14.06 -15.52
N VAL A 200 -10.99 15.21 -15.87
CA VAL A 200 -10.74 16.49 -15.19
C VAL A 200 -11.84 16.73 -14.18
N ALA A 201 -11.50 17.18 -12.98
CA ALA A 201 -12.39 17.36 -11.87
C ALA A 201 -12.04 18.64 -11.11
N THR A 202 -13.00 19.56 -10.98
CA THR A 202 -12.79 20.86 -10.31
C THR A 202 -13.53 20.89 -8.97
N ARG A 203 -12.86 21.45 -7.95
CA ARG A 203 -13.40 21.65 -6.59
C ARG A 203 -13.55 23.15 -6.33
N ASP A 204 -14.72 23.58 -5.88
CA ASP A 204 -15.05 24.98 -5.62
C ASP A 204 -15.30 25.23 -4.12
N GLU A 205 -15.40 26.50 -3.72
CA GLU A 205 -15.40 26.95 -2.32
C GLU A 205 -16.62 26.49 -1.50
N ASN A 206 -17.78 26.34 -2.15
CA ASN A 206 -18.99 25.88 -1.50
C ASN A 206 -18.93 24.35 -1.40
N ASP A 207 -18.86 23.83 -0.19
CA ASP A 207 -18.72 22.41 0.17
C ASP A 207 -19.75 21.43 -0.44
N ASP A 208 -20.66 21.92 -1.30
CA ASP A 208 -21.57 21.19 -2.21
C ASP A 208 -20.83 20.60 -3.44
N ASN A 209 -19.59 20.15 -3.22
CA ASN A 209 -18.60 19.73 -4.21
C ASN A 209 -19.11 18.65 -5.18
N GLU A 210 -19.71 19.05 -6.30
CA GLU A 210 -19.80 18.22 -7.50
C GLU A 210 -18.52 18.37 -8.32
N LEU A 211 -17.69 17.33 -8.34
CA LEU A 211 -16.62 17.24 -9.33
C LEU A 211 -17.24 17.16 -10.74
N TRP A 212 -17.17 18.26 -11.48
CA TRP A 212 -17.54 18.31 -12.90
C TRP A 212 -16.55 17.48 -13.71
N VAL A 213 -16.97 16.29 -14.12
CA VAL A 213 -16.14 15.42 -14.95
C VAL A 213 -16.31 15.75 -16.43
N THR A 214 -15.25 16.27 -17.03
CA THR A 214 -15.11 16.31 -18.50
C THR A 214 -14.27 15.12 -18.95
N ARG A 215 -14.82 14.32 -19.88
CA ARG A 215 -14.15 13.16 -20.48
C ARG A 215 -13.50 13.58 -21.80
N HIS A 216 -12.19 13.40 -21.93
CA HIS A 216 -11.49 13.55 -23.20
C HIS A 216 -11.07 12.16 -23.69
N SER A 217 -11.62 11.73 -24.84
CA SER A 217 -11.45 10.35 -25.34
C SER A 217 -10.30 10.17 -26.34
N ASN A 218 -9.61 11.24 -26.74
CA ASN A 218 -8.54 11.23 -27.74
C ASN A 218 -7.44 12.21 -27.35
N VAL A 219 -6.81 12.00 -26.19
CA VAL A 219 -5.60 12.76 -25.86
C VAL A 219 -4.48 12.19 -26.75
N LEU A 220 -4.01 12.98 -27.72
CA LEU A 220 -2.71 12.71 -28.35
C LEU A 220 -1.71 12.60 -27.20
N GLU A 221 -1.19 11.39 -27.02
CA GLU A 221 -0.44 11.02 -25.82
C GLU A 221 0.70 12.02 -25.57
N GLU A 222 0.88 12.41 -24.30
CA GLU A 222 2.00 13.18 -23.71
C GLU A 222 1.77 14.67 -23.40
N ASP A 223 1.21 15.52 -24.28
CA ASP A 223 1.33 16.99 -24.10
C ASP A 223 0.79 17.56 -22.77
N TYR A 224 -0.30 17.01 -22.23
CA TYR A 224 -0.88 17.52 -20.96
C TYR A 224 -0.07 17.15 -19.71
N PHE A 225 0.64 16.03 -19.75
CA PHE A 225 1.47 15.55 -18.64
C PHE A 225 2.96 15.77 -18.90
N GLN A 226 3.31 16.41 -20.01
CA GLN A 226 4.65 16.94 -20.22
C GLN A 226 4.94 18.05 -19.20
N SER A 227 6.17 18.02 -18.70
CA SER A 227 6.71 19.03 -17.81
C SER A 227 6.81 20.38 -18.52
N ASN A 228 5.84 21.26 -18.28
CA ASN A 228 5.80 22.62 -18.84
C ASN A 228 6.23 23.71 -17.84
N TRP A 229 7.24 23.40 -17.02
CA TRP A 229 7.73 24.29 -15.98
C TRP A 229 8.30 25.58 -16.57
N LEU A 230 8.18 26.70 -15.85
CA LEU A 230 8.86 27.93 -16.25
C LEU A 230 10.38 27.68 -16.33
N ALA A 231 11.02 28.12 -17.41
CA ALA A 231 12.47 27.97 -17.59
C ALA A 231 13.31 28.64 -16.48
N THR A 232 12.71 29.59 -15.74
CA THR A 232 13.33 30.29 -14.61
C THR A 232 13.12 29.60 -13.27
N ALA A 233 12.44 28.45 -13.23
CA ALA A 233 12.19 27.72 -12.00
C ALA A 233 13.49 27.15 -11.42
N LYS A 234 13.69 27.33 -10.12
CA LYS A 234 14.79 26.68 -9.39
C LYS A 234 14.40 25.25 -9.04
N THR A 235 15.15 24.28 -9.56
CA THR A 235 14.89 22.85 -9.32
C THR A 235 15.63 22.35 -8.08
N PHE A 236 14.94 21.56 -7.27
CA PHE A 236 15.42 20.84 -6.10
C PHE A 236 15.05 19.36 -6.28
N ASP A 237 16.05 18.51 -6.47
CA ASP A 237 15.83 17.06 -6.52
C ASP A 237 16.06 16.48 -5.12
N ASN A 238 14.95 16.24 -4.40
CA ASN A 238 14.95 15.72 -3.03
C ASN A 238 14.97 14.18 -3.01
N ARG A 239 15.08 13.54 -4.18
CA ARG A 239 15.02 12.08 -4.23
C ARG A 239 16.26 11.44 -3.62
N ASP A 240 16.05 10.34 -2.92
CA ASP A 240 17.16 9.46 -2.56
C ASP A 240 17.63 8.63 -3.77
N GLU A 241 18.67 7.82 -3.58
CA GLU A 241 19.28 7.08 -4.68
C GLU A 241 18.36 6.00 -5.28
N MET A 242 17.51 5.37 -4.45
CA MET A 242 16.55 4.38 -4.94
C MET A 242 15.42 5.00 -5.76
N HIS A 243 14.95 6.19 -5.37
CA HIS A 243 13.91 6.92 -6.09
C HIS A 243 14.44 7.62 -7.34
N LYS A 244 15.69 8.12 -7.35
CA LYS A 244 16.37 8.59 -8.58
C LYS A 244 16.49 7.47 -9.61
N ARG A 245 16.86 6.27 -9.16
CA ARG A 245 16.90 5.06 -10.00
C ARG A 245 15.50 4.60 -10.43
N GLY A 246 14.48 4.96 -9.66
CA GLY A 246 13.07 4.67 -9.90
C GLY A 246 12.67 3.22 -9.59
N TRP A 247 13.56 2.42 -8.98
CA TRP A 247 13.27 1.07 -8.50
C TRP A 247 14.34 0.60 -7.51
N THR A 248 14.02 -0.39 -6.69
CA THR A 248 14.99 -1.05 -5.83
C THR A 248 14.66 -2.48 -5.46
N TYR A 249 15.60 -3.15 -4.82
CA TYR A 249 15.36 -4.38 -4.09
C TYR A 249 15.01 -4.10 -2.63
N PHE A 250 14.27 -5.02 -2.02
CA PHE A 250 13.96 -4.97 -0.60
C PHE A 250 14.08 -6.34 0.04
N ARG A 251 14.32 -6.35 1.36
CA ARG A 251 14.23 -7.55 2.20
C ARG A 251 13.06 -7.42 3.15
N VAL A 252 12.49 -8.57 3.49
CA VAL A 252 11.46 -8.73 4.50
C VAL A 252 12.00 -9.69 5.56
N ALA A 253 11.92 -9.30 6.83
CA ALA A 253 12.31 -10.16 7.93
C ALA A 253 11.38 -9.96 9.12
N GLY A 254 11.12 -11.02 9.87
CA GLY A 254 10.33 -10.94 11.10
C GLY A 254 9.79 -12.29 11.51
N GLN A 255 8.67 -12.29 12.23
CA GLN A 255 8.03 -13.50 12.71
C GLN A 255 6.53 -13.40 12.63
N VAL A 256 5.86 -14.53 12.41
CA VAL A 256 4.41 -14.64 12.47
C VAL A 256 4.06 -15.91 13.24
N ASN A 257 3.37 -15.75 14.38
CA ASN A 257 3.08 -16.82 15.35
C ASN A 257 4.30 -17.72 15.65
N GLY A 258 5.40 -17.08 16.09
CA GLY A 258 6.66 -17.76 16.44
C GLY A 258 7.45 -18.37 15.27
N ARG A 259 6.95 -18.28 14.02
CA ARG A 259 7.66 -18.76 12.83
C ARG A 259 8.41 -17.62 12.16
N ASN A 260 9.69 -17.84 11.87
CA ASN A 260 10.49 -16.87 11.12
C ASN A 260 9.92 -16.65 9.71
N VAL A 261 9.84 -15.38 9.35
CA VAL A 261 9.57 -14.92 7.98
C VAL A 261 10.82 -14.27 7.45
N THR A 262 11.22 -14.69 6.25
CA THR A 262 12.33 -14.07 5.51
C THR A 262 11.95 -13.94 4.05
N GLY A 263 12.42 -12.90 3.39
CA GLY A 263 12.15 -12.73 1.97
C GLY A 263 12.86 -11.57 1.33
N THR A 264 12.69 -11.52 0.02
CA THR A 264 13.33 -10.56 -0.86
C THR A 264 12.35 -10.18 -1.96
N GLY A 265 12.47 -8.97 -2.49
CA GLY A 265 11.67 -8.55 -3.62
C GLY A 265 12.34 -7.45 -4.43
N ARG A 266 11.67 -7.07 -5.51
CA ARG A 266 11.96 -5.87 -6.30
C ARG A 266 10.71 -5.02 -6.39
N ILE A 267 10.87 -3.71 -6.23
CA ILE A 267 9.80 -2.74 -6.29
C ILE A 267 10.18 -1.57 -7.22
N PRO A 268 9.39 -1.28 -8.26
CA PRO A 268 9.50 -0.05 -9.01
C PRO A 268 8.74 1.08 -8.32
N PHE A 269 9.26 2.30 -8.37
CA PHE A 269 8.61 3.49 -7.79
C PHE A 269 7.78 4.27 -8.81
N VAL A 270 8.03 4.10 -10.12
CA VAL A 270 7.35 4.85 -11.19
C VAL A 270 7.00 3.93 -12.36
N ASN A 271 6.04 4.36 -13.18
CA ASN A 271 5.54 3.52 -14.28
C ASN A 271 6.62 3.26 -15.35
N LEU A 272 7.44 4.25 -15.67
CA LEU A 272 8.48 4.10 -16.70
C LEU A 272 9.46 2.98 -16.34
N THR A 273 9.91 2.92 -15.09
CA THR A 273 10.85 1.88 -14.64
C THR A 273 10.17 0.54 -14.43
N SER A 274 8.90 0.48 -14.06
CA SER A 274 8.16 -0.78 -13.89
C SER A 274 8.09 -1.60 -15.18
N LYS A 275 8.05 -0.94 -16.36
CA LYS A 275 8.09 -1.57 -17.69
C LYS A 275 9.36 -2.42 -17.90
N ARG A 276 10.49 -2.02 -17.30
CA ARG A 276 11.79 -2.72 -17.41
C ARG A 276 12.12 -3.55 -16.16
N TYR A 277 11.71 -3.08 -15.00
CA TYR A 277 12.03 -3.63 -13.69
C TYR A 277 10.73 -3.96 -12.94
N GLY A 278 9.96 -4.90 -13.48
CA GLY A 278 8.67 -5.30 -12.91
C GLY A 278 8.77 -5.82 -11.46
N PRO A 279 7.71 -5.65 -10.65
CA PRO A 279 7.71 -6.07 -9.26
C PRO A 279 7.76 -7.59 -9.12
N TRP A 280 8.43 -8.07 -8.08
CA TRP A 280 8.36 -9.47 -7.66
C TRP A 280 8.65 -9.60 -6.16
N LEU A 281 8.13 -10.65 -5.55
CA LEU A 281 8.23 -10.95 -4.13
C LEU A 281 8.51 -12.45 -3.95
N LYS A 282 9.42 -12.77 -3.03
CA LYS A 282 9.69 -14.13 -2.56
C LYS A 282 9.73 -14.11 -1.04
N LEU A 283 8.79 -14.78 -0.40
CA LEU A 283 8.73 -14.93 1.06
C LEU A 283 8.82 -16.40 1.44
N GLN A 284 9.52 -16.67 2.53
CA GLN A 284 9.58 -17.95 3.20
C GLN A 284 8.97 -17.78 4.60
N VAL A 285 7.96 -18.58 4.90
CA VAL A 285 7.27 -18.61 6.20
C VAL A 285 7.33 -20.04 6.73
N GLY A 286 8.29 -20.33 7.61
CA GLY A 286 8.58 -21.72 8.01
C GLY A 286 8.91 -22.59 6.79
N SER A 287 8.07 -23.58 6.47
CA SER A 287 8.22 -24.49 5.31
C SER A 287 7.48 -24.04 4.05
N LEU A 288 6.73 -22.93 4.11
CA LEU A 288 5.95 -22.38 3.01
C LEU A 288 6.75 -21.34 2.24
N SER A 289 6.68 -21.42 0.91
CA SER A 289 7.20 -20.41 0.00
C SER A 289 6.04 -19.69 -0.68
N ILE A 290 6.08 -18.36 -0.67
CA ILE A 290 5.10 -17.47 -1.31
C ILE A 290 5.85 -16.67 -2.36
N ILE A 291 5.43 -16.78 -3.61
CA ILE A 291 6.06 -16.10 -4.73
C ILE A 291 5.02 -15.27 -5.47
N ASP A 292 5.37 -14.04 -5.79
CA ASP A 292 4.57 -13.15 -6.63
C ASP A 292 5.44 -12.50 -7.70
N THR A 293 4.94 -12.47 -8.93
CA THR A 293 5.55 -11.82 -10.08
C THR A 293 4.48 -11.07 -10.84
N TYR A 294 4.87 -10.33 -11.88
CA TYR A 294 3.90 -9.68 -12.76
C TYR A 294 2.93 -10.67 -13.45
N ASN A 295 3.40 -11.89 -13.76
CA ASN A 295 2.63 -12.86 -14.56
C ASN A 295 1.84 -13.85 -13.71
N GLU A 296 2.47 -14.37 -12.65
CA GLU A 296 1.90 -15.40 -11.79
C GLU A 296 2.28 -15.19 -10.33
N ALA A 297 1.44 -15.72 -9.46
CA ALA A 297 1.69 -15.79 -8.03
C ALA A 297 1.36 -17.20 -7.55
N TYR A 298 2.11 -17.74 -6.60
CA TYR A 298 1.84 -19.07 -6.07
C TYR A 298 2.35 -19.29 -4.65
N ILE A 299 1.79 -20.32 -4.02
CA ILE A 299 2.24 -20.84 -2.74
C ILE A 299 2.66 -22.29 -2.93
N SER A 300 3.83 -22.64 -2.42
CA SER A 300 4.34 -24.01 -2.38
C SER A 300 4.78 -24.39 -0.97
N GLN A 301 4.76 -25.69 -0.69
CA GLN A 301 5.23 -26.26 0.57
C GLN A 301 6.28 -27.31 0.27
N ARG A 302 7.40 -27.31 0.99
CA ARG A 302 8.55 -28.19 0.70
C ARG A 302 8.22 -29.69 0.64
N SER A 303 7.15 -30.12 1.32
CA SER A 303 6.69 -31.50 1.40
C SER A 303 5.55 -31.86 0.45
N SER A 304 5.04 -30.89 -0.33
CA SER A 304 3.88 -31.09 -1.20
C SER A 304 4.22 -30.77 -2.65
N THR A 305 3.74 -31.61 -3.57
CA THR A 305 3.74 -31.32 -5.01
C THR A 305 2.58 -30.43 -5.43
N GLU A 306 1.64 -30.13 -4.52
CA GLU A 306 0.49 -29.29 -4.79
C GLU A 306 0.88 -27.81 -4.70
N LEU A 307 0.75 -27.11 -5.82
CA LEU A 307 1.05 -25.68 -5.95
C LEU A 307 -0.25 -24.92 -6.20
N LYS A 308 -0.56 -23.98 -5.31
CA LYS A 308 -1.74 -23.11 -5.48
C LYS A 308 -1.34 -21.88 -6.27
N THR A 309 -1.88 -21.76 -7.48
CA THR A 309 -1.61 -20.63 -8.39
C THR A 309 -2.67 -19.53 -8.29
N TYR A 310 -2.21 -18.30 -8.44
CA TYR A 310 -2.98 -17.06 -8.45
C TYR A 310 -2.50 -16.16 -9.59
N LYS A 311 -3.28 -15.13 -9.90
CA LYS A 311 -2.85 -14.10 -10.86
C LYS A 311 -1.63 -13.35 -10.31
N GLY A 312 -0.67 -12.99 -11.16
CA GLY A 312 0.42 -12.10 -10.77
C GLY A 312 -0.06 -10.79 -10.13
N GLY A 313 0.69 -10.31 -9.14
CA GLY A 313 0.37 -9.17 -8.29
C GLY A 313 -0.63 -9.45 -7.16
N SER A 314 -1.03 -10.71 -6.94
CA SER A 314 -2.04 -11.05 -5.91
C SER A 314 -1.56 -10.82 -4.48
N PHE A 315 -0.29 -11.12 -4.19
CA PHE A 315 0.35 -10.91 -2.89
C PHE A 315 0.98 -9.52 -2.75
N PHE A 316 1.05 -8.74 -3.83
CA PHE A 316 1.29 -7.29 -3.76
C PHE A 316 0.06 -6.47 -3.36
N LYS A 317 -1.15 -7.05 -3.37
CA LYS A 317 -2.33 -6.40 -2.79
C LYS A 317 -2.19 -6.36 -1.26
N GLY A 318 -2.36 -5.18 -0.68
CA GLY A 318 -2.02 -4.91 0.72
C GLY A 318 -0.57 -4.51 0.94
N LEU A 319 0.27 -4.45 -0.11
CA LEU A 319 1.62 -3.87 -0.04
C LEU A 319 1.69 -2.53 -0.78
N CYS A 320 2.85 -1.88 -0.70
CA CYS A 320 3.13 -0.69 -1.49
C CYS A 320 3.13 -1.01 -2.98
N ARG A 321 2.37 -0.23 -3.76
CA ARG A 321 2.35 -0.29 -5.24
C ARG A 321 2.57 1.10 -5.86
N PRO A 322 3.64 1.81 -5.49
CA PRO A 322 3.85 3.21 -5.86
C PRO A 322 3.73 3.39 -7.37
N TRP A 323 4.31 2.51 -8.19
CA TRP A 323 4.23 2.59 -9.66
C TRP A 323 2.81 2.67 -10.25
N MET A 324 1.75 2.37 -9.47
CA MET A 324 0.34 2.49 -9.86
C MET A 324 -0.20 3.93 -9.81
N GLY A 325 0.54 4.90 -9.27
CA GLY A 325 0.14 6.31 -9.28
C GLY A 325 -0.51 6.81 -7.98
N LEU A 326 -0.64 5.96 -6.96
CA LEU A 326 -1.17 6.33 -5.64
C LEU A 326 -0.10 6.18 -4.57
N HIS A 327 -0.17 7.04 -3.55
CA HIS A 327 0.66 6.90 -2.36
C HIS A 327 0.40 5.54 -1.68
N THR A 328 1.41 4.99 -1.01
CA THR A 328 1.34 3.70 -0.33
C THR A 328 0.22 3.66 0.71
N ILE A 329 0.01 4.76 1.43
CA ILE A 329 -1.10 4.91 2.39
C ILE A 329 -2.47 4.72 1.72
N ASP A 330 -2.68 5.30 0.53
CA ASP A 330 -3.93 5.13 -0.22
C ASP A 330 -4.05 3.73 -0.79
N THR A 331 -2.95 3.17 -1.29
CA THR A 331 -2.92 1.81 -1.85
C THR A 331 -3.38 0.78 -0.82
N VAL A 332 -2.83 0.81 0.41
CA VAL A 332 -3.19 -0.12 1.49
C VAL A 332 -4.65 0.04 1.89
N ARG A 333 -5.12 1.27 2.12
CA ARG A 333 -6.50 1.55 2.55
C ARG A 333 -7.52 1.17 1.48
N ARG A 334 -7.19 1.39 0.21
CA ARG A 334 -8.05 1.03 -0.92
C ARG A 334 -8.11 -0.48 -1.12
N ASP A 335 -7.01 -1.20 -0.95
CA ASP A 335 -7.01 -2.67 -0.95
C ASP A 335 -7.85 -3.25 0.19
N ALA A 336 -7.78 -2.67 1.40
CA ALA A 336 -8.65 -3.05 2.51
C ALA A 336 -10.12 -2.78 2.19
N ALA A 337 -10.43 -1.60 1.63
CA ALA A 337 -11.78 -1.20 1.26
C ALA A 337 -12.38 -2.06 0.14
N GLU A 338 -11.60 -2.50 -0.86
CA GLU A 338 -12.04 -3.46 -1.88
C GLU A 338 -12.56 -4.77 -1.27
N GLN A 339 -12.04 -5.11 -0.09
CA GLN A 339 -12.36 -6.31 0.66
C GLN A 339 -13.34 -6.05 1.81
N ARG A 340 -13.79 -4.79 1.96
CA ARG A 340 -14.68 -4.32 3.03
C ARG A 340 -14.12 -4.53 4.43
N ILE A 341 -12.81 -4.42 4.57
CA ILE A 341 -12.12 -4.46 5.86
C ILE A 341 -12.10 -3.04 6.43
N TRP A 342 -12.53 -2.91 7.69
CA TRP A 342 -12.52 -1.63 8.37
C TRP A 342 -11.09 -1.17 8.61
N PHE A 343 -10.83 0.13 8.49
CA PHE A 343 -9.51 0.68 8.73
C PHE A 343 -9.56 2.02 9.45
N GLU A 344 -8.53 2.30 10.24
CA GLU A 344 -8.29 3.58 10.88
C GLU A 344 -6.90 4.07 10.50
N THR A 345 -6.70 5.39 10.47
CA THR A 345 -5.42 5.97 10.05
C THR A 345 -5.04 7.13 10.95
N ARG A 346 -3.78 7.15 11.37
CA ARG A 346 -3.23 8.23 12.20
C ARG A 346 -1.77 8.51 11.86
N TYR A 347 -1.32 9.73 12.13
CA TYR A 347 0.11 10.03 12.12
C TYR A 347 0.80 9.43 13.35
N THR A 348 2.08 9.09 13.22
CA THR A 348 2.99 8.91 14.36
C THR A 348 3.36 10.27 14.96
N GLN A 349 3.95 10.28 16.16
CA GLN A 349 4.25 11.53 16.89
C GLN A 349 5.15 12.51 16.12
N ASP A 350 6.01 12.01 15.23
CA ASP A 350 6.93 12.79 14.39
C ASP A 350 6.33 13.20 13.04
N ASN A 351 5.11 12.74 12.71
CA ASN A 351 4.44 12.90 11.41
C ASN A 351 5.25 12.40 10.18
N GLN A 352 6.35 11.69 10.40
CA GLN A 352 7.12 11.06 9.32
C GLN A 352 6.38 9.81 8.82
N PHE A 353 5.75 9.08 9.74
CA PHE A 353 5.02 7.88 9.42
C PHE A 353 3.51 8.08 9.59
N ALA A 354 2.76 7.27 8.87
CA ALA A 354 1.35 7.01 9.15
C ALA A 354 1.17 5.54 9.53
N GLU A 355 0.29 5.31 10.50
CA GLU A 355 -0.20 4.00 10.85
C GLU A 355 -1.57 3.78 10.22
N VAL A 356 -1.74 2.68 9.50
CA VAL A 356 -3.04 2.19 9.01
C VAL A 356 -3.37 0.91 9.77
N GLU A 357 -4.32 0.98 10.69
CA GLU A 357 -4.84 -0.19 11.42
C GLU A 357 -6.01 -0.79 10.64
N LEU A 358 -5.90 -2.04 10.22
CA LEU A 358 -6.97 -2.84 9.63
C LEU A 358 -7.56 -3.75 10.71
N THR A 359 -8.88 -3.76 10.81
CA THR A 359 -9.61 -4.59 11.78
C THR A 359 -10.55 -5.54 11.05
N HIS A 360 -10.35 -6.84 11.25
CA HIS A 360 -11.22 -7.87 10.72
C HIS A 360 -11.39 -9.00 11.74
N GLU A 361 -12.61 -9.17 12.24
CA GLU A 361 -12.93 -10.14 13.30
C GLU A 361 -11.99 -9.94 14.50
N ASN A 362 -11.26 -10.99 14.91
CA ASN A 362 -10.38 -11.00 16.08
C ASN A 362 -8.91 -10.74 15.70
N THR A 363 -8.68 -10.11 14.54
CA THR A 363 -7.34 -9.86 14.01
C THR A 363 -7.19 -8.39 13.66
N LYS A 364 -6.04 -7.84 14.07
CA LYS A 364 -5.59 -6.50 13.72
C LYS A 364 -4.30 -6.57 12.93
N ILE A 365 -4.21 -5.71 11.93
CA ILE A 365 -2.99 -5.52 11.15
C ILE A 365 -2.67 -4.05 11.08
N VAL A 366 -1.51 -3.67 11.59
CA VAL A 366 -1.05 -2.29 11.60
C VAL A 366 0.08 -2.14 10.60
N TYR A 367 -0.13 -1.33 9.58
CA TYR A 367 0.90 -0.91 8.64
C TYR A 367 1.53 0.37 9.15
N LYS A 368 2.85 0.38 9.31
CA LYS A 368 3.63 1.60 9.49
C LYS A 368 4.22 1.98 8.14
N ILE A 369 3.84 3.15 7.64
CA ILE A 369 4.16 3.62 6.29
C ILE A 369 4.98 4.91 6.42
N ASP A 370 6.16 4.94 5.80
CA ASP A 370 6.96 6.17 5.69
C ASP A 370 6.35 7.04 4.58
N LEU A 371 5.90 8.23 4.96
CA LEU A 371 5.24 9.17 4.04
C LEU A 371 6.23 9.88 3.11
N GLU A 372 7.48 10.04 3.54
CA GLU A 372 8.50 10.73 2.75
C GLU A 372 9.26 9.79 1.82
N THR A 373 9.35 8.50 2.13
CA THR A 373 9.91 7.50 1.22
C THR A 373 8.86 6.69 0.47
N ASP A 374 7.56 6.91 0.74
CA ASP A 374 6.41 6.26 0.07
C ASP A 374 6.54 4.73 0.02
N VAL A 375 6.90 4.14 1.17
CA VAL A 375 7.07 2.69 1.34
C VAL A 375 6.55 2.23 2.69
N ILE A 376 6.31 0.92 2.80
CA ILE A 376 5.98 0.27 4.07
C ILE A 376 7.28 0.05 4.84
N ASP A 377 7.32 0.48 6.10
CA ASP A 377 8.41 0.23 7.04
C ASP A 377 8.21 -1.09 7.78
N GLU A 378 7.01 -1.28 8.34
CA GLU A 378 6.67 -2.44 9.15
C GLU A 378 5.19 -2.82 9.00
N ILE A 379 4.90 -4.11 9.10
CA ILE A 379 3.54 -4.64 9.23
C ILE A 379 3.49 -5.46 10.51
N THR A 380 2.64 -5.07 11.44
CA THR A 380 2.42 -5.77 12.71
C THR A 380 1.08 -6.48 12.70
N PHE A 381 1.06 -7.72 13.17
CA PHE A 381 -0.11 -8.56 13.29
C PHE A 381 -0.38 -8.79 14.77
N SER A 382 -1.64 -8.69 15.18
CA SER A 382 -2.06 -9.10 16.51
C SER A 382 -3.43 -9.76 16.46
N THR A 383 -3.66 -10.67 17.39
CA THR A 383 -4.96 -11.28 17.65
C THR A 383 -5.39 -11.01 19.08
N ASP A 384 -6.67 -11.23 19.38
CA ASP A 384 -7.20 -11.10 20.75
C ASP A 384 -6.57 -12.11 21.75
N GLN A 385 -5.78 -13.07 21.26
CA GLN A 385 -5.08 -14.08 22.08
C GLN A 385 -3.62 -13.69 22.38
N ASP A 386 -3.25 -12.42 22.18
CA ASP A 386 -1.88 -11.90 22.30
C ASP A 386 -0.85 -12.58 21.37
N GLU A 387 -1.30 -13.36 20.39
CA GLU A 387 -0.43 -13.83 19.32
C GLU A 387 -0.05 -12.64 18.45
N THR A 388 1.24 -12.34 18.43
CA THR A 388 1.79 -11.20 17.71
C THR A 388 2.80 -11.66 16.66
N GLY A 389 2.85 -10.92 15.56
CA GLY A 389 3.83 -11.09 14.52
C GLY A 389 4.22 -9.74 13.95
N ASN A 390 5.38 -9.67 13.30
CA ASN A 390 5.79 -8.48 12.60
C ASN A 390 6.60 -8.84 11.35
N LEU A 391 6.54 -7.96 10.36
CA LEU A 391 7.33 -8.00 9.14
C LEU A 391 7.97 -6.64 8.96
N LYS A 392 9.29 -6.58 9.04
CA LYS A 392 10.08 -5.37 8.78
C LYS A 392 10.63 -5.39 7.37
N PHE A 393 10.54 -4.24 6.72
CA PHE A 393 10.99 -4.03 5.36
C PHE A 393 12.28 -3.22 5.38
N SER A 394 13.23 -3.58 4.52
CA SER A 394 14.45 -2.80 4.31
C SER A 394 14.71 -2.66 2.82
N TYR A 395 14.93 -1.43 2.37
CA TYR A 395 15.07 -1.09 0.95
C TYR A 395 16.52 -0.72 0.65
N LEU A 396 17.03 -1.19 -0.50
CA LEU A 396 18.42 -0.95 -0.86
C LEU A 396 18.58 0.44 -1.50
N GLN A 397 19.43 1.29 -0.92
CA GLN A 397 19.78 2.57 -1.56
C GLN A 397 20.71 2.35 -2.77
N SER A 398 21.65 1.40 -2.67
CA SER A 398 22.55 0.98 -3.76
C SER A 398 22.26 -0.45 -4.21
N VAL A 399 22.35 -0.69 -5.52
CA VAL A 399 22.17 -2.02 -6.16
C VAL A 399 23.47 -2.57 -6.76
N ASN A 400 24.61 -1.93 -6.50
CA ASN A 400 25.90 -2.42 -6.96
C ASN A 400 26.37 -3.60 -6.12
N GLY A 401 26.81 -4.68 -6.77
CA GLY A 401 27.31 -5.88 -6.08
C GLY A 401 26.26 -6.64 -5.28
N VAL A 402 24.98 -6.51 -5.66
CA VAL A 402 23.87 -7.21 -4.98
C VAL A 402 24.07 -8.72 -5.01
N SER A 403 23.76 -9.35 -3.88
CA SER A 403 23.96 -10.78 -3.68
C SER A 403 23.02 -11.62 -4.56
N ALA A 404 23.33 -12.91 -4.71
CA ALA A 404 22.49 -13.87 -5.42
C ALA A 404 21.08 -14.04 -4.82
N GLU A 405 20.81 -13.49 -3.63
CA GLU A 405 19.48 -13.56 -3.00
C GLU A 405 18.40 -12.82 -3.82
N PHE A 406 18.80 -11.83 -4.62
CA PHE A 406 17.91 -10.96 -5.42
C PHE A 406 17.68 -11.45 -6.85
N VAL A 407 18.03 -12.70 -7.15
CA VAL A 407 17.65 -13.33 -8.42
C VAL A 407 16.12 -13.41 -8.50
N PRO A 408 15.50 -12.87 -9.57
CA PRO A 408 14.06 -12.98 -9.76
C PRO A 408 13.62 -14.44 -9.74
N PRO A 409 12.47 -14.77 -9.13
CA PRO A 409 11.99 -16.15 -9.09
C PRO A 409 11.69 -16.65 -10.52
N GLY A 410 12.29 -17.77 -10.88
CA GLY A 410 11.87 -18.60 -12.03
C GLY A 410 10.90 -19.70 -11.58
N ARG A 411 10.34 -20.46 -12.52
CA ARG A 411 9.67 -21.72 -12.15
C ARG A 411 10.71 -22.74 -11.66
N PRO A 412 10.39 -23.52 -10.61
CA PRO A 412 11.15 -24.72 -10.27
C PRO A 412 11.19 -25.73 -11.42
#